data_AF-V7F3M5-F1
#
_entry.id   AF-V7F3M5-F1
#
_cell.length_a   1.000
_cell.length_b   1.000
_cell.length_c   1.000
_cell.angle_alpha   90.00
_cell.angle_beta   90.00
_cell.angle_gamma   90.00
#
_symmetry.space_group_name_H-M   'P 1'
#
loop_
_entity.id
_entity.type
_entity.pdbx_description
1 polymer ?
#
loop_
_entity_poly.entity_id
_entity_poly.type
_entity_poly.pdbx_seq_one_letter_code
_entity_poly.pdbx_strand_id
1 'polypeptide(L)'
;MDQILPPLNGDLCDPLMATLRYEVRREPDGTWTVFDVFTGQPAIVVGHPSVDLPDMEYAEELAAILNANNLKHRLYHGRSPGGSPDRGGMTS
;
A
#
# COMPACT_ATOMS: atom_id res chain seq x y z
N MET A 1 -19.22 -24.85 -28.98
CA MET A 1 -19.36 -24.66 -27.53
C MET A 1 -19.06 -23.20 -27.22
N ASP A 2 -20.11 -22.39 -27.16
CA ASP A 2 -20.05 -20.97 -26.82
C ASP A 2 -19.52 -20.80 -25.39
N GLN A 3 -18.24 -20.44 -25.29
CA GLN A 3 -17.68 -19.96 -24.03
C GLN A 3 -18.11 -18.50 -23.87
N ILE A 4 -19.17 -18.32 -23.09
CA ILE A 4 -19.70 -17.02 -22.67
C ILE A 4 -18.57 -16.25 -21.98
N LEU A 5 -18.07 -15.23 -22.67
CA LEU A 5 -17.16 -14.23 -22.14
C LEU A 5 -17.87 -13.52 -20.97
N PRO A 6 -17.29 -13.45 -19.75
CA PRO A 6 -17.87 -12.64 -18.70
C PRO A 6 -17.91 -11.16 -19.16
N PRO A 7 -18.94 -10.39 -18.75
CA PRO A 7 -19.09 -9.04 -19.23
C PRO A 7 -17.89 -8.18 -18.82
N LEU A 8 -17.35 -7.45 -19.80
CA LEU A 8 -16.35 -6.37 -19.67
C LEU A 8 -16.93 -5.20 -18.86
N ASN A 9 -17.26 -5.44 -17.59
CA ASN A 9 -17.73 -4.42 -16.66
C ASN A 9 -16.57 -4.03 -15.76
N GLY A 10 -15.82 -2.98 -16.13
CA GLY A 10 -15.19 -1.97 -15.25
C GLY A 10 -14.41 -2.36 -13.98
N ASP A 11 -14.16 -3.64 -13.69
CA ASP A 11 -13.66 -4.16 -12.41
C ASP A 11 -12.23 -4.69 -12.58
N LEU A 12 -11.31 -3.79 -12.97
CA LEU A 12 -9.87 -4.04 -12.90
C LEU A 12 -9.17 -2.89 -12.19
N CYS A 13 -9.73 -2.45 -11.07
CA CYS A 13 -8.90 -1.97 -9.98
C CYS A 13 -8.75 -3.20 -9.07
N ASP A 14 -7.64 -3.92 -9.16
CA ASP A 14 -7.27 -4.92 -8.17
C ASP A 14 -7.68 -4.41 -6.77
N PRO A 15 -8.34 -5.19 -5.89
CA PRO A 15 -8.56 -4.79 -4.50
C PRO A 15 -7.22 -4.51 -3.79
N LEU A 16 -6.10 -4.93 -4.39
CA LEU A 16 -4.77 -4.52 -3.99
C LEU A 16 -4.44 -3.05 -4.37
N MET A 17 -4.94 -2.49 -5.46
CA MET A 17 -4.76 -1.06 -5.78
C MET A 17 -5.77 -0.14 -5.06
N ALA A 18 -6.91 -0.67 -4.60
CA ALA A 18 -8.02 0.14 -4.10
C ALA A 18 -7.85 0.68 -2.66
N THR A 19 -6.90 0.19 -1.86
CA THR A 19 -6.73 0.66 -0.48
C THR A 19 -5.41 1.43 -0.32
N LEU A 20 -5.51 2.76 -0.34
CA LEU A 20 -4.45 3.63 0.16
C LEU A 20 -4.21 3.32 1.63
N ARG A 21 -2.94 3.20 2.02
CA ARG A 21 -2.56 2.94 3.41
C ARG A 21 -2.40 4.24 4.18
N TYR A 22 -1.99 5.30 3.51
CA TYR A 22 -1.69 6.59 4.12
C TYR A 22 -2.67 7.64 3.64
N GLU A 23 -3.20 8.42 4.57
CA GLU A 23 -4.07 9.55 4.31
C GLU A 23 -3.62 10.77 5.11
N VAL A 24 -4.21 11.93 4.79
CA VAL A 24 -3.92 13.20 5.42
C VAL A 24 -5.16 13.64 6.21
N ARG A 25 -4.96 14.11 7.45
CA ARG A 25 -6.01 14.76 8.24
C ARG A 25 -5.55 16.10 8.77
N ARG A 26 -6.48 17.04 8.87
CA ARG A 26 -6.25 18.35 9.50
C ARG A 26 -6.49 18.24 11.00
N GLU A 27 -5.52 18.70 11.78
CA GLU A 27 -5.59 18.74 13.24
C GLU A 27 -6.28 20.02 13.73
N PRO A 28 -6.74 20.08 15.01
CA PRO A 28 -7.46 21.23 15.55
C PRO A 28 -6.66 22.55 15.58
N ASP A 29 -5.33 22.46 15.61
CA ASP A 29 -4.41 23.59 15.58
C ASP A 29 -4.15 24.13 14.16
N GLY A 30 -4.74 23.49 13.13
CA GLY A 30 -4.60 23.87 11.73
C GLY A 30 -3.41 23.22 11.02
N THR A 31 -2.63 22.40 11.72
CA THR A 31 -1.57 21.59 11.09
C THR A 31 -2.14 20.33 10.44
N TRP A 32 -1.29 19.61 9.71
CA TRP A 32 -1.64 18.39 9.00
C TRP A 32 -0.84 17.20 9.53
N THR A 33 -1.49 16.05 9.60
CA THR A 33 -0.87 14.77 9.94
C THR A 33 -1.07 13.78 8.81
N VAL A 34 0.02 13.16 8.36
CA VAL A 34 -0.04 11.97 7.50
C VAL A 34 -0.11 10.75 8.40
N PHE A 35 -1.15 9.93 8.27
CA PHE A 35 -1.39 8.79 9.16
C PHE A 35 -1.67 7.51 8.38
N ASP A 36 -1.35 6.37 9.00
CA ASP A 36 -1.71 5.06 8.49
C ASP A 36 -3.18 4.78 8.84
N VAL A 37 -4.02 4.59 7.82
CA VAL A 37 -5.47 4.39 7.96
C VAL A 37 -5.81 3.15 8.78
N PHE A 38 -4.98 2.11 8.76
CA PHE A 38 -5.23 0.87 9.49
C PHE A 38 -4.91 0.95 10.97
N THR A 39 -3.94 1.80 11.35
CA THR A 39 -3.48 1.91 12.74
C THR A 39 -3.92 3.21 13.41
N GLY A 40 -4.30 4.22 12.62
CA GLY A 40 -4.54 5.60 13.06
C GLY A 40 -3.27 6.37 13.43
N GLN A 41 -2.11 5.72 13.45
CA GLN A 41 -0.85 6.31 13.91
C GLN A 41 -0.21 7.20 12.84
N PRO A 42 0.54 8.25 13.23
CA PRO A 42 1.32 9.03 12.29
C PRO A 42 2.29 8.16 11.51
N ALA A 43 2.44 8.46 10.21
CA ALA A 43 3.47 7.85 9.39
C ALA A 43 4.85 8.22 9.95
N ILE A 44 5.78 7.26 9.98
CA ILE A 44 7.16 7.51 10.40
C ILE A 44 8.03 7.65 9.15
N VAL A 45 8.59 8.85 8.95
CA VAL A 45 9.44 9.19 7.82
C VAL A 45 10.82 9.57 8.34
N VAL A 46 11.85 8.83 7.94
CA VAL A 46 13.24 9.02 8.40
C VAL A 46 13.35 9.02 9.95
N GLY A 47 12.53 8.20 10.61
CA GLY A 47 12.50 8.09 12.08
C GLY A 47 11.67 9.15 12.80
N HIS A 48 11.05 10.08 12.08
CA HIS A 48 10.22 11.14 12.66
C HIS A 48 8.73 10.95 12.31
N PRO A 49 7.81 11.18 13.28
CA PRO A 49 6.39 11.17 12.98
C PRO A 49 6.01 12.36 12.09
N SER A 50 5.19 12.10 11.06
CA SER A 50 4.67 13.10 10.13
C SER A 50 3.46 13.84 10.70
N VAL A 51 3.70 14.57 11.79
CA VAL A 51 2.75 15.44 12.50
C VAL A 51 3.17 16.90 12.36
N ASP A 52 2.29 17.81 12.78
CA ASP A 52 2.54 19.27 12.83
C ASP A 52 2.99 19.86 11.48
N LEU A 53 2.56 19.26 10.36
CA LEU A 53 2.93 19.73 9.03
C LEU A 53 2.20 21.05 8.72
N PRO A 54 2.90 22.14 8.36
CA PRO A 54 2.29 23.45 8.18
C PRO A 54 1.56 23.59 6.84
N ASP A 55 1.84 22.72 5.88
CA ASP A 55 1.42 22.86 4.50
C ASP A 55 0.62 21.62 4.04
N MET A 56 -0.55 21.88 3.46
CA MET A 56 -1.47 20.84 2.99
C MET A 56 -0.91 20.10 1.79
N GLU A 57 -0.37 20.84 0.82
CA GLU A 57 0.15 20.29 -0.44
C GLU A 57 1.34 19.36 -0.17
N TYR A 58 2.21 19.76 0.75
CA TYR A 58 3.30 18.93 1.26
C TYR A 58 2.80 17.64 1.92
N ALA A 59 1.76 17.72 2.77
CA ALA A 59 1.21 16.54 3.43
C ALA A 59 0.56 15.57 2.42
N GLU A 60 -0.16 16.11 1.42
CA GLU A 60 -0.76 15.33 0.33
C GLU A 60 0.30 14.65 -0.56
N GLU A 61 1.35 15.38 -0.93
CA GLU A 61 2.48 14.84 -1.69
C GLU A 61 3.16 13.71 -0.91
N LEU A 62 3.39 13.91 0.39
CA LEU A 62 4.00 12.89 1.24
C LEU A 62 3.14 11.62 1.32
N ALA A 63 1.82 11.76 1.48
CA ALA A 63 0.90 10.63 1.46
C ALA A 63 0.91 9.89 0.11
N ALA A 64 0.98 10.61 -1.01
CA ALA A 64 1.08 10.02 -2.34
C ALA A 64 2.38 9.20 -2.51
N ILE A 65 3.52 9.74 -2.08
CA ILE A 65 4.83 9.05 -2.11
C ILE A 65 4.78 7.76 -1.28
N LEU A 66 4.26 7.84 -0.05
CA LEU A 66 4.17 6.68 0.85
C LEU A 66 3.26 5.59 0.29
N ASN A 67 2.12 5.97 -0.30
CA ASN A 67 1.21 5.02 -0.94
C ASN A 67 1.83 4.37 -2.18
N ALA A 68 2.55 5.12 -3.02
CA ALA A 68 3.28 4.57 -4.14
C ALA A 68 4.34 3.54 -3.69
N ASN A 69 5.06 3.83 -2.59
CA ASN A 69 6.02 2.88 -2.03
C ASN A 69 5.35 1.63 -1.42
N ASN A 70 4.22 1.80 -0.74
CA ASN A 70 3.43 0.69 -0.24
C ASN A 70 2.94 -0.22 -1.38
N LEU A 71 2.43 0.38 -2.46
CA LEU A 71 2.04 -0.35 -3.67
C LEU A 71 3.23 -1.11 -4.27
N LYS A 72 4.40 -0.45 -4.40
CA LYS A 72 5.64 -1.07 -4.84
C LYS A 72 5.97 -2.31 -4.00
N HIS A 73 6.00 -2.17 -2.68
CA HIS A 73 6.26 -3.31 -1.79
C HIS A 73 5.27 -4.45 -1.98
N ARG A 74 3.98 -4.17 -2.15
CA ARG A 74 2.96 -5.21 -2.35
C ARG A 74 3.13 -5.95 -3.67
N LEU A 75 3.54 -5.25 -4.73
CA LEU A 75 3.81 -5.86 -6.03
C LEU A 75 5.08 -6.74 -6.00
N TYR A 76 6.16 -6.27 -5.37
CA TYR A 76 7.42 -7.03 -5.30
C TYR A 76 7.38 -8.15 -4.25
N HIS A 77 6.65 -8.00 -3.15
CA HIS A 77 6.53 -9.03 -2.12
C HIS A 77 5.31 -9.96 -2.30
N GLY A 78 4.32 -9.59 -3.13
CA GLY A 78 3.17 -10.41 -3.48
C GLY A 78 3.49 -11.60 -4.41
N ARG A 79 4.74 -11.72 -4.88
CA ARG A 79 5.23 -12.87 -5.65
C ARG A 79 6.47 -13.48 -5.01
N SER A 80 6.25 -14.27 -3.97
CA SER A 80 7.18 -15.35 -3.63
C SER A 80 6.73 -16.61 -4.40
N PRO A 81 7.41 -17.05 -5.47
CA PRO A 81 7.27 -18.42 -5.94
C PRO A 81 8.04 -19.33 -4.98
N GLY A 82 7.51 -19.50 -3.77
CA GLY A 82 7.97 -20.48 -2.81
C GLY A 82 7.22 -21.80 -3.01
N GLY A 83 7.50 -22.47 -4.13
CA GLY A 83 7.06 -23.84 -4.41
C GLY A 83 8.19 -24.84 -4.22
N SER A 84 8.50 -25.13 -2.95
CA SER A 84 9.09 -26.37 -2.42
C SER A 84 10.54 -26.77 -2.76
N PRO A 85 11.27 -27.37 -1.79
CA PRO A 85 12.61 -27.90 -1.99
C PRO A 85 12.55 -29.33 -2.56
N ASP A 86 13.14 -29.58 -3.72
CA ASP A 86 13.52 -30.95 -4.09
C ASP A 86 14.79 -31.32 -3.33
N ARG A 87 14.60 -31.75 -2.07
CA ARG A 87 15.62 -32.42 -1.28
C ARG A 87 15.44 -33.92 -1.47
N GLY A 88 15.72 -34.41 -2.68
CA GLY A 88 15.90 -35.83 -2.96
C GLY A 88 17.24 -36.32 -2.40
N GLY A 89 17.28 -36.58 -1.09
CA GLY A 89 18.33 -37.37 -0.46
C GLY A 89 17.89 -38.83 -0.30
N MET A 90 18.74 -39.75 -0.79
CA MET A 90 18.85 -41.18 -0.46
C MET A 90 17.70 -42.10 -0.89
N THR A 91 17.99 -43.07 -1.77
CA THR A 91 18.47 -44.40 -1.32
C THR A 91 19.50 -44.96 -2.31
N SER A 92 20.40 -45.79 -1.76
CA SER A 92 21.44 -46.56 -2.43
C SER A 92 20.91 -47.62 -3.38
#